data_AF-A0A8T4NN38-F1
#
_entry.id   AF-A0A8T4NN38-F1
#
_cell.length_a   1.000
_cell.length_b   1.000
_cell.length_c   1.000
_cell.angle_alpha   90.00
_cell.angle_beta   90.00
_cell.angle_gamma   90.00
#
_symmetry.space_group_name_H-M   'P 1'
#
loop_
_entity.id
_entity.type
_entity.pdbx_description
1 polymer ?
#
loop_
_entity_poly.entity_id
_entity_poly.type
_entity_poly.pdbx_seq_one_letter_code
_entity_poly.pdbx_strand_id
1 'polypeptide(L)'
;MNLKETKKEYSALAKKYKLPEFNKLNEEFEIEKLEHESETLVRAIRKIMMEKVINSMNFLEMLLNPMNAPRMYMMYVRAMQIDDKKDIDRIYDSFATLSLDALANEIDYSEKNEAELIKRIFAVWNALKPEFRRIIASIKKPISNDIKKEKSYFG
;
A
#
# COMPACT_ATOMS: atom_id res chain seq x y z
N MET A 1 25.23 0.50 11.65
CA MET A 1 24.27 0.23 12.74
C MET A 1 23.87 -1.23 12.76
N ASN A 2 23.59 -1.83 13.92
CA ASN A 2 22.90 -3.12 14.01
C ASN A 2 21.40 -2.93 14.36
N LEU A 3 20.58 -3.97 14.21
CA LEU A 3 19.14 -3.91 14.50
C LEU A 3 18.81 -3.41 15.94
N LYS A 4 19.67 -3.68 16.93
CA LYS A 4 19.46 -3.21 18.31
C LYS A 4 19.65 -1.70 18.40
N GLU A 5 20.63 -1.14 17.70
CA GLU A 5 20.88 0.30 17.62
C GLU A 5 19.72 1.02 16.91
N THR A 6 19.27 0.50 15.77
CA THR A 6 18.10 1.04 15.05
C THR A 6 16.86 1.07 15.94
N LYS A 7 16.58 -0.02 16.68
CA LYS A 7 15.47 -0.06 17.63
C LYS A 7 15.61 0.94 18.77
N LYS A 8 16.84 1.16 19.26
CA LYS A 8 17.12 2.13 20.34
C LYS A 8 16.89 3.57 19.87
N GLU A 9 17.43 3.93 18.72
CA GLU A 9 17.24 5.27 18.12
C GLU A 9 15.77 5.50 17.76
N TYR A 10 15.13 4.51 17.16
CA TYR A 10 13.71 4.56 16.88
C TYR A 10 12.89 4.77 18.16
N SER A 11 13.23 4.11 19.27
CA SER A 11 12.52 4.29 20.54
C SER A 11 12.56 5.74 21.03
N ALA A 12 13.69 6.44 20.87
CA ALA A 12 13.80 7.85 21.22
C ALA A 12 12.88 8.72 20.33
N LEU A 13 12.91 8.48 19.01
CA LEU A 13 12.06 9.18 18.05
C LEU A 13 10.56 8.87 18.26
N ALA A 14 10.22 7.63 18.57
CA ALA A 14 8.86 7.20 18.84
C ALA A 14 8.28 7.90 20.07
N LYS A 15 9.09 8.12 21.11
CA LYS A 15 8.68 8.95 22.25
C LYS A 15 8.52 10.42 21.88
N LYS A 16 9.47 10.97 21.11
CA LYS A 16 9.47 12.38 20.67
C LYS A 16 8.25 12.73 19.82
N TYR A 17 7.89 11.87 18.87
CA TYR A 17 6.85 12.14 17.88
C TYR A 17 5.57 11.31 18.03
N LYS A 18 5.50 10.46 19.06
CA LYS A 18 4.40 9.50 19.31
C LYS A 18 4.20 8.55 18.13
N LEU A 19 5.30 8.01 17.59
CA LEU A 19 5.25 7.04 16.48
C LEU A 19 4.66 5.70 16.96
N PRO A 20 4.15 4.86 16.03
CA PRO A 20 3.74 3.50 16.34
C PRO A 20 4.90 2.66 16.91
N GLU A 21 4.58 1.49 17.46
CA GLU A 21 5.64 0.60 17.97
C GLU A 21 6.45 0.01 16.80
N PHE A 22 7.77 -0.12 16.99
CA PHE A 22 8.67 -0.66 15.96
C PHE A 22 8.19 -2.01 15.43
N ASN A 23 7.80 -2.93 16.31
CA ASN A 23 7.36 -4.26 15.92
C ASN A 23 6.09 -4.20 15.05
N LYS A 24 5.13 -3.32 15.37
CA LYS A 24 3.91 -3.15 14.57
C LYS A 24 4.19 -2.57 13.19
N LEU A 25 5.11 -1.60 13.10
CA LEU A 25 5.57 -1.13 11.79
C LEU A 25 6.30 -2.23 11.02
N ASN A 26 7.11 -3.03 11.70
CA ASN A 26 7.89 -4.09 11.07
C ASN A 26 7.01 -5.23 10.53
N GLU A 27 6.00 -5.65 11.29
CA GLU A 27 5.02 -6.65 10.86
C GLU A 27 4.28 -6.24 9.57
N GLU A 28 4.02 -4.94 9.41
CA GLU A 28 3.30 -4.42 8.25
C GLU A 28 4.20 -4.00 7.11
N PHE A 29 5.40 -3.46 7.37
CA PHE A 29 6.21 -2.78 6.36
C PHE A 29 7.65 -3.26 6.27
N GLU A 30 8.06 -4.24 7.09
CA GLU A 30 9.40 -4.85 7.04
C GLU A 30 10.52 -3.82 7.24
N ILE A 31 10.30 -2.83 8.12
CA ILE A 31 11.23 -1.73 8.39
C ILE A 31 12.58 -2.18 8.98
N GLU A 32 12.75 -3.44 9.35
CA GLU A 32 14.05 -4.00 9.71
C GLU A 32 15.01 -4.12 8.52
N LYS A 33 14.51 -4.02 7.27
CA LYS A 33 15.31 -4.00 6.04
C LYS A 33 16.12 -2.71 5.83
N LEU A 34 16.05 -1.74 6.74
CA LEU A 34 16.82 -0.51 6.69
C LEU A 34 18.33 -0.79 6.56
N GLU A 35 18.91 -0.37 5.45
CA GLU A 35 20.36 -0.34 5.29
C GLU A 35 20.98 0.68 6.26
N HIS A 36 22.14 0.33 6.79
CA HIS A 36 22.58 0.77 8.12
C HIS A 36 23.33 2.12 8.17
N GLU A 37 23.05 3.02 7.22
CA GLU A 37 23.77 4.28 7.01
C GLU A 37 22.82 5.45 6.69
N SER A 38 21.78 5.65 7.50
CA SER A 38 20.91 6.83 7.34
C SER A 38 21.07 7.81 8.49
N GLU A 39 21.56 9.01 8.18
CA GLU A 39 21.53 10.16 9.10
C GLU A 39 20.09 10.60 9.45
N THR A 40 19.09 10.15 8.67
CA THR A 40 17.68 10.54 8.81
C THR A 40 16.78 9.31 8.95
N LEU A 41 16.85 8.64 10.10
CA LEU A 41 16.13 7.38 10.36
C LEU A 41 14.62 7.46 10.07
N VAL A 42 13.96 8.57 10.42
CA VAL A 42 12.52 8.77 10.16
C VAL A 42 12.22 8.78 8.66
N ARG A 43 13.03 9.48 7.86
CA ARG A 43 12.88 9.50 6.40
C ARG A 43 13.07 8.10 5.82
N ALA A 44 14.10 7.38 6.28
CA ALA A 44 14.39 6.03 5.80
C ALA A 44 13.23 5.05 6.07
N ILE A 45 12.67 5.09 7.28
CA ILE A 45 11.48 4.28 7.62
C ILE A 45 10.30 4.65 6.72
N ARG A 46 10.05 5.94 6.54
CA ARG A 46 8.95 6.44 5.69
C ARG A 46 9.14 5.99 4.23
N LYS A 47 10.37 5.95 3.70
CA LYS A 47 10.69 5.40 2.36
C LYS A 47 10.26 3.94 2.22
N ILE A 48 10.69 3.09 3.14
CA ILE A 48 10.32 1.66 3.15
C ILE A 48 8.81 1.48 3.23
N MET A 49 8.13 2.25 4.10
CA MET A 49 6.67 2.17 4.21
C MET A 49 5.99 2.55 2.89
N MET A 50 6.50 3.58 2.20
CA MET A 50 5.98 4.00 0.90
C MET A 50 6.24 3.00 -0.22
N GLU A 51 7.30 2.21 -0.20
CA GLU A 51 7.51 1.15 -1.19
C GLU A 51 6.31 0.19 -1.22
N LYS A 52 5.80 -0.22 -0.06
CA LYS A 52 4.62 -1.08 0.02
C LYS A 52 3.36 -0.39 -0.49
N VAL A 53 3.18 0.90 -0.18
CA VAL A 53 2.05 1.71 -0.67
C VAL A 53 2.08 1.82 -2.19
N ILE A 54 3.21 2.21 -2.78
CA ILE A 54 3.38 2.38 -4.22
C ILE A 54 3.25 1.04 -4.96
N ASN A 55 3.84 -0.04 -4.45
CA ASN A 55 3.67 -1.37 -5.03
C ASN A 55 2.20 -1.81 -5.02
N SER A 56 1.46 -1.47 -3.96
CA SER A 56 0.03 -1.73 -3.88
C SER A 56 -0.75 -0.87 -4.87
N MET A 57 -0.45 0.42 -5.02
CA MET A 57 -1.06 1.29 -6.03
C MET A 57 -0.84 0.76 -7.45
N ASN A 58 0.39 0.38 -7.80
CA ASN A 58 0.72 -0.16 -9.12
C ASN A 58 -0.06 -1.45 -9.41
N PHE A 59 -0.24 -2.29 -8.41
CA PHE A 59 -1.09 -3.47 -8.51
C PHE A 59 -2.55 -3.11 -8.79
N LEU A 60 -3.11 -2.13 -8.08
CA LEU A 60 -4.49 -1.67 -8.28
C LEU A 60 -4.69 -1.00 -9.65
N GLU A 61 -3.74 -0.15 -10.08
CA GLU A 61 -3.73 0.50 -11.39
C GLU A 61 -3.82 -0.54 -12.52
N MET A 62 -3.04 -1.62 -12.39
CA MET A 62 -3.05 -2.73 -13.34
C MET A 62 -4.42 -3.44 -13.42
N LEU A 63 -5.21 -3.44 -12.34
CA LEU A 63 -6.57 -4.00 -12.36
C LEU A 63 -7.59 -3.05 -13.00
N LEU A 64 -7.42 -1.73 -12.81
CA LEU A 64 -8.28 -0.69 -13.41
C LEU A 64 -8.00 -0.51 -14.91
N ASN A 65 -6.73 -0.56 -15.29
CA ASN A 65 -6.26 -0.42 -16.67
C ASN A 65 -5.51 -1.69 -17.12
N PRO A 66 -6.24 -2.74 -17.51
CA PRO A 66 -5.69 -4.08 -17.71
C PRO A 66 -4.92 -4.27 -19.02
N MET A 67 -4.54 -3.20 -19.75
CA MET A 67 -3.83 -3.30 -21.03
C MET A 67 -2.57 -4.19 -20.95
N ASN A 68 -1.87 -4.14 -19.81
CA ASN A 68 -0.66 -4.92 -19.54
C ASN A 68 -0.82 -5.91 -18.37
N ALA A 69 -2.06 -6.18 -17.92
CA ALA A 69 -2.27 -7.07 -16.78
C ALA A 69 -1.90 -8.52 -17.14
N PRO A 70 -1.16 -9.24 -16.27
CA PRO A 70 -0.92 -10.67 -16.43
C PRO A 70 -2.23 -11.45 -16.61
N ARG A 71 -2.21 -12.44 -17.51
CA ARG A 71 -3.39 -13.26 -17.87
C ARG A 71 -4.13 -13.83 -16.65
N MET A 72 -3.41 -14.13 -15.56
CA MET A 72 -3.98 -14.66 -14.32
C MET A 72 -5.05 -13.74 -13.69
N TYR A 73 -4.98 -12.42 -13.91
CA TYR A 73 -5.95 -11.47 -13.36
C TYR A 73 -7.17 -11.24 -14.27
N MET A 74 -7.11 -11.66 -15.54
CA MET A 74 -8.14 -11.33 -16.53
C MET A 74 -9.51 -11.92 -16.21
N MET A 75 -9.56 -13.07 -15.54
CA MET A 75 -10.83 -13.64 -15.08
C MET A 75 -11.51 -12.72 -14.07
N TYR A 76 -10.75 -12.21 -13.10
CA TYR A 76 -11.23 -11.26 -12.12
C TYR A 76 -11.60 -9.92 -12.77
N VAL A 77 -10.75 -9.36 -13.63
CA VAL A 77 -11.01 -8.08 -14.30
C VAL A 77 -12.36 -8.09 -15.04
N ARG A 78 -12.71 -9.22 -15.68
CA ARG A 78 -14.00 -9.40 -16.36
C ARG A 78 -15.18 -9.61 -15.41
N ALA A 79 -14.93 -10.20 -14.24
CA ALA A 79 -15.92 -10.51 -13.22
C ALA A 79 -16.02 -9.45 -12.10
N MET A 80 -15.24 -8.38 -12.19
CA MET A 80 -15.13 -7.35 -11.16
C MET A 80 -16.47 -6.66 -10.93
N GLN A 81 -16.93 -6.67 -9.68
CA GLN A 81 -18.21 -6.08 -9.30
C GLN A 81 -18.08 -4.58 -9.02
N ILE A 82 -19.22 -3.89 -8.92
CA ILE A 82 -19.25 -2.46 -8.61
C ILE A 82 -18.57 -2.17 -7.26
N ASP A 83 -18.78 -3.03 -6.27
CA ASP A 83 -18.18 -2.84 -4.95
C ASP A 83 -16.66 -3.08 -4.97
N ASP A 84 -16.16 -4.01 -5.79
CA ASP A 84 -14.72 -4.19 -5.99
C ASP A 84 -14.10 -2.90 -6.57
N LYS A 85 -14.76 -2.26 -7.55
CA LYS A 85 -14.29 -1.00 -8.14
C LYS A 85 -14.23 0.13 -7.12
N LYS A 86 -15.31 0.29 -6.33
CA LYS A 86 -15.36 1.30 -5.27
C LYS A 86 -14.25 1.12 -4.25
N ASP A 87 -13.96 -0.13 -3.87
CA ASP A 87 -12.86 -0.42 -2.97
C ASP A 87 -11.51 -0.06 -3.59
N ILE A 88 -11.29 -0.46 -4.86
CA ILE A 88 -10.07 -0.15 -5.59
C ILE A 88 -9.85 1.37 -5.66
N ASP A 89 -10.86 2.13 -6.10
CA ASP A 89 -10.80 3.59 -6.23
C ASP A 89 -10.48 4.25 -4.89
N ARG A 90 -11.20 3.85 -3.83
CA ARG A 90 -10.99 4.39 -2.47
C ARG A 90 -9.57 4.14 -1.96
N ILE A 91 -9.05 2.93 -2.17
CA ILE A 91 -7.69 2.59 -1.73
C ILE A 91 -6.68 3.40 -2.54
N TYR A 92 -6.86 3.45 -3.86
CA TYR A 92 -5.99 4.15 -4.77
C TYR A 92 -5.91 5.65 -4.44
N ASP A 93 -7.03 6.33 -4.28
CA ASP A 93 -7.09 7.76 -3.95
C ASP A 93 -6.40 8.07 -2.61
N SER A 94 -6.62 7.20 -1.63
CA SER A 94 -5.99 7.33 -0.31
C SER A 94 -4.47 7.18 -0.39
N PHE A 95 -3.99 6.21 -1.16
CA PHE A 95 -2.56 5.99 -1.38
C PHE A 95 -1.92 7.07 -2.26
N ALA A 96 -2.64 7.57 -3.27
CA ALA A 96 -2.21 8.69 -4.10
C ALA A 96 -1.99 9.94 -3.25
N THR A 97 -2.89 10.21 -2.30
CA THR A 97 -2.72 11.32 -1.36
C THR A 97 -1.44 11.16 -0.53
N LEU A 98 -1.20 9.96 0.04
CA LEU A 98 0.05 9.68 0.77
C LEU A 98 1.29 9.84 -0.11
N SER A 99 1.21 9.47 -1.38
CA SER A 99 2.31 9.64 -2.34
C SER A 99 2.62 11.10 -2.60
N LEU A 100 1.61 11.97 -2.72
CA LEU A 100 1.81 13.40 -2.87
C LEU A 100 2.41 14.02 -1.60
N ASP A 101 1.96 13.61 -0.41
CA ASP A 101 2.54 14.07 0.85
C ASP A 101 4.01 13.64 0.99
N ALA A 102 4.33 12.40 0.58
CA ALA A 102 5.70 11.91 0.57
C ALA A 102 6.57 12.74 -0.38
N LEU A 103 6.08 13.06 -1.57
CA LEU A 103 6.79 13.91 -2.54
C LEU A 103 7.02 15.33 -1.98
N ALA A 104 6.02 15.90 -1.29
CA ALA A 104 6.17 17.19 -0.63
C ALA A 104 7.31 17.19 0.39
N ASN A 105 7.44 16.13 1.19
CA ASN A 105 8.52 15.97 2.16
C ASN A 105 9.90 15.73 1.53
N GLU A 106 9.98 15.20 0.30
CA GLU A 106 11.26 15.09 -0.43
C GLU A 106 11.72 16.47 -0.93
N ILE A 107 10.79 17.36 -1.27
CA ILE A 107 11.09 18.73 -1.73
C ILE A 107 11.47 19.62 -0.54
N ASP A 108 10.70 19.55 0.55
CA ASP A 108 10.92 20.34 1.76
C ASP A 108 10.98 19.43 2.99
N TYR A 109 12.20 19.06 3.37
CA TYR A 109 12.40 18.10 4.44
C TYR A 109 12.15 18.69 5.82
N SER A 110 11.36 17.95 6.60
CA SER A 110 11.18 18.17 8.03
C SER A 110 11.06 16.82 8.74
N GLU A 111 11.93 16.57 9.73
CA GLU A 111 11.86 15.34 10.55
C GLU A 111 10.47 15.17 11.19
N LYS A 112 9.86 16.28 11.59
CA LYS A 112 8.50 16.30 12.13
C LYS A 112 7.47 15.87 11.08
N ASN A 113 7.56 16.39 9.86
CA ASN A 113 6.61 16.05 8.79
C ASN A 113 6.76 14.59 8.35
N GLU A 114 7.98 14.06 8.32
CA GLU A 114 8.23 12.64 8.06
C GLU A 114 7.60 11.77 9.16
N ALA A 115 7.74 12.18 10.43
CA ALA A 115 7.14 11.47 11.56
C ALA A 115 5.61 11.50 11.53
N GLU A 116 5.00 12.64 11.16
CA GLU A 116 3.55 12.73 10.95
C GLU A 116 3.10 11.83 9.79
N LEU A 117 3.86 11.80 8.70
CA LEU A 117 3.53 10.97 7.54
C LEU A 117 3.64 9.48 7.86
N ILE A 118 4.62 9.03 8.64
CA ILE A 118 4.68 7.63 9.16
C ILE A 118 3.39 7.26 9.88
N LYS A 119 2.93 8.11 10.80
CA LYS A 119 1.69 7.87 11.55
C LYS A 119 0.49 7.75 10.62
N ARG A 120 0.41 8.65 9.63
CA ARG A 120 -0.68 8.66 8.66
C ARG A 120 -0.66 7.44 7.75
N ILE A 121 0.50 7.05 7.22
CA ILE A 121 0.64 5.83 6.41
C ILE A 121 0.18 4.61 7.22
N PHE A 122 0.65 4.46 8.46
CA PHE A 122 0.27 3.34 9.32
C PHE A 122 -1.25 3.30 9.59
N ALA A 123 -1.86 4.45 9.87
CA ALA A 123 -3.30 4.55 10.11
C ALA A 123 -4.13 4.22 8.86
N VAL A 124 -3.80 4.85 7.72
CA VAL A 124 -4.50 4.64 6.44
C VAL A 124 -4.37 3.20 5.97
N TRP A 125 -3.16 2.62 6.05
CA TRP A 125 -2.93 1.23 5.69
C TRP A 125 -3.82 0.27 6.49
N ASN A 126 -3.84 0.42 7.82
CA ASN A 126 -4.65 -0.44 8.67
C ASN A 126 -6.15 -0.27 8.43
N ALA A 127 -6.59 0.96 8.14
CA ALA A 127 -7.99 1.25 7.84
C ALA A 127 -8.47 0.61 6.52
N LEU A 128 -7.60 0.55 5.51
CA LEU A 128 -7.93 0.04 4.17
C LEU A 128 -7.62 -1.44 3.96
N LYS A 129 -6.93 -2.06 4.92
CA LYS A 129 -6.53 -3.47 4.88
C LYS A 129 -7.71 -4.44 4.70
N PRO A 130 -8.89 -4.24 5.33
CA PRO A 130 -10.06 -5.10 5.11
C PRO A 130 -10.56 -5.09 3.65
N GLU A 131 -10.66 -3.90 3.03
CA GLU A 131 -11.06 -3.71 1.63
C GLU A 131 -10.04 -4.35 0.69
N PHE A 132 -8.75 -4.13 0.94
CA PHE A 132 -7.68 -4.76 0.17
C PHE A 132 -7.76 -6.30 0.22
N ARG A 133 -8.04 -6.87 1.41
CA ARG A 133 -8.22 -8.31 1.58
C ARG A 133 -9.43 -8.84 0.80
N ARG A 134 -10.52 -8.08 0.73
CA ARG A 134 -11.71 -8.42 -0.05
C ARG A 134 -11.37 -8.49 -1.55
N ILE A 135 -10.67 -7.50 -2.09
CA ILE A 135 -10.20 -7.50 -3.49
C ILE A 135 -9.35 -8.75 -3.79
N ILE A 136 -8.39 -9.07 -2.92
CA ILE A 136 -7.55 -10.28 -3.10
C ILE A 136 -8.39 -11.56 -3.02
N ALA A 137 -9.43 -11.61 -2.18
CA ALA A 137 -10.34 -12.75 -2.11
C ALA A 137 -11.17 -12.89 -3.40
N SER A 138 -11.69 -11.78 -3.93
CA SER A 138 -12.40 -11.73 -5.22
C SER A 138 -11.51 -12.18 -6.38
N ILE A 139 -10.21 -11.83 -6.36
CA ILE A 139 -9.24 -12.30 -7.36
C ILE A 139 -9.02 -13.82 -7.28
N LYS A 140 -8.91 -14.36 -6.06
CA LYS A 140 -8.68 -15.80 -5.84
C LYS A 140 -9.88 -16.66 -6.21
N LYS A 141 -11.09 -16.11 -6.10
CA LYS A 141 -12.35 -16.78 -6.43
C LYS A 141 -13.21 -15.86 -7.29
N PRO A 142 -12.82 -15.62 -8.55
CA PRO A 142 -13.65 -14.82 -9.44
C PRO A 142 -15.00 -15.51 -9.56
N ILE A 143 -16.09 -14.82 -9.20
CA ILE A 143 -17.43 -15.35 -9.43
C ILE A 143 -17.60 -15.39 -10.94
N SER A 144 -17.53 -16.60 -11.52
CA SER A 144 -17.85 -16.78 -12.92
C SER A 144 -19.35 -16.52 -13.08
N ASN A 145 -19.69 -15.31 -13.46
CA ASN A 145 -20.89 -15.14 -14.27
C ASN A 145 -20.56 -15.90 -15.54
N ASP A 146 -21.04 -17.15 -15.66
CA ASP A 146 -21.16 -17.79 -16.95
C ASP A 146 -21.89 -16.76 -17.81
N ILE A 147 -21.12 -16.08 -18.65
CA ILE A 147 -21.65 -15.39 -19.80
C ILE A 147 -22.35 -16.54 -20.51
N LYS A 148 -23.66 -16.64 -20.34
CA LYS A 148 -24.51 -17.40 -21.25
C LYS A 148 -24.10 -16.85 -22.59
N LYS A 149 -23.21 -17.58 -23.28
CA LYS A 149 -23.01 -17.44 -24.70
C LYS A 149 -24.39 -17.79 -25.23
N GLU A 150 -25.21 -16.78 -25.45
CA GLU A 150 -26.25 -16.92 -26.45
C GLU A 150 -25.51 -17.43 -27.67
N LYS A 151 -25.76 -18.70 -27.98
CA LYS A 151 -25.44 -19.26 -29.27
C LYS A 151 -26.23 -18.40 -30.25
N SER A 152 -25.62 -17.33 -30.75
CA SER A 152 -26.07 -16.69 -31.96
C SER A 152 -25.79 -17.69 -33.07
N TYR A 153 -26.73 -18.62 -33.23
CA TYR A 153 -27.09 -19.14 -34.53
C TYR A 153 -27.35 -17.91 -35.42
N PHE A 154 -26.86 -17.97 -36.67
CA PHE A 154 -26.82 -16.89 -37.67
C PHE A 154 -25.68 -15.87 -37.45
N GLY A 155 -24.61 -15.84 -38.26
CA GLY A 155 -24.28 -16.59 -39.48
C GLY A 155 -22.80 -16.49 -39.84
#